data_AF-A0A151II38-F1
#
_entry.id   AF-A0A151II38-F1
#
_cell.length_a   1.000
_cell.length_b   1.000
_cell.length_c   1.000
_cell.angle_alpha   90.00
_cell.angle_beta   90.00
_cell.angle_gamma   90.00
#
_symmetry.space_group_name_H-M   'P 1'
#
loop_
_entity.id
_entity.type
_entity.pdbx_description
1 polymer ?
#
loop_
_entity_poly.entity_id
_entity_poly.type
_entity_poly.pdbx_seq_one_letter_code
_entity_poly.pdbx_strand_id
1 'polypeptide(L)'
;MKQQPILFVPGAEVSRVGMRMPEFTPADPELWFSIVDRSFLATGITVDATKFGYALIMVDLKNIRLVDQLTNLTAAGCCAQCSVPSVKTVNGTTPYHELLTHYSEITRSEGRPSEIKHDTKHYIETTPGPPVVCRPRRLALERSAKKEFEKMMEAGIARPSRSSWASPLHLMQKKNEE
;
A
#
# COMPACT_ATOMS: atom_id res chain seq x y z
N MET A 1 -51.79 1.40 -24.62
CA MET A 1 -50.40 0.93 -24.53
C MET A 1 -50.25 0.20 -23.19
N LYS A 2 -49.91 -1.09 -23.22
CA LYS A 2 -49.88 -1.97 -22.03
C LYS A 2 -48.59 -1.72 -21.24
N GLN A 3 -48.69 -1.36 -19.96
CA GLN A 3 -47.53 -1.35 -19.05
C GLN A 3 -47.14 -2.80 -18.73
N GLN A 4 -45.87 -3.14 -18.92
CA GLN A 4 -45.29 -4.40 -18.44
C GLN A 4 -44.85 -4.22 -16.98
N PRO A 5 -45.07 -5.20 -16.08
CA PRO A 5 -44.60 -5.14 -14.72
C PRO A 5 -43.09 -5.40 -14.67
N ILE A 6 -42.37 -4.51 -13.98
CA ILE A 6 -40.94 -4.68 -13.67
C ILE A 6 -40.82 -5.85 -12.70
N LEU A 7 -40.26 -6.97 -13.16
CA LEU A 7 -39.85 -8.07 -12.28
C LEU A 7 -38.68 -7.59 -11.42
N PHE A 8 -38.96 -7.29 -10.16
CA PHE A 8 -37.93 -7.13 -9.14
C PHE A 8 -37.30 -8.49 -8.89
N VAL A 9 -36.12 -8.72 -9.47
CA VAL A 9 -35.28 -9.86 -9.13
C VAL A 9 -34.66 -9.55 -7.77
N PRO A 10 -34.96 -10.30 -6.69
CA PRO A 10 -34.26 -10.11 -5.43
C PRO A 10 -32.79 -10.48 -5.69
N GLY A 11 -31.91 -9.50 -5.56
CA GLY A 11 -30.46 -9.75 -5.57
C GLY A 11 -30.12 -10.77 -4.49
N ALA A 12 -29.22 -11.70 -4.79
CA ALA A 12 -28.81 -12.76 -3.88
C ALA A 12 -28.50 -12.19 -2.49
N GLU A 13 -29.35 -12.52 -1.51
CA GLU A 13 -29.18 -12.12 -0.13
C GLU A 13 -28.07 -13.00 0.47
N VAL A 14 -26.83 -12.50 0.41
CA VAL A 14 -25.68 -13.18 1.00
C VAL A 14 -25.76 -13.02 2.51
N SER A 15 -26.31 -14.02 3.18
CA SER A 15 -26.11 -14.21 4.61
C SER A 15 -24.61 -14.40 4.86
N ARG A 16 -23.92 -13.35 5.30
CA ARG A 16 -22.50 -13.41 5.62
C ARG A 16 -22.33 -14.24 6.89
N VAL A 17 -21.93 -15.49 6.73
CA VAL A 17 -21.39 -16.29 7.83
C VAL A 17 -20.12 -15.60 8.30
N GLY A 18 -20.11 -15.11 9.54
CA GLY A 18 -18.92 -14.50 10.13
C GLY A 18 -17.78 -15.51 10.17
N MET A 19 -16.64 -15.16 9.58
CA MET A 19 -15.42 -15.97 9.67
C MET A 19 -14.80 -15.77 11.05
N ARG A 20 -14.42 -16.86 11.74
CA ARG A 20 -13.56 -16.74 12.93
C ARG A 20 -12.12 -16.91 12.51
N MET A 21 -11.24 -16.11 13.09
CA MET A 21 -9.81 -16.25 12.84
C MET A 21 -9.31 -17.57 13.45
N PRO A 22 -8.55 -18.39 12.72
CA PRO A 22 -7.98 -19.63 13.24
C PRO A 22 -6.91 -19.33 14.31
N GLU A 23 -6.71 -20.29 15.23
CA GLU A 23 -5.66 -20.24 16.26
C GLU A 23 -4.28 -20.05 15.62
N PHE A 24 -3.48 -19.13 16.15
CA PHE A 24 -2.14 -18.87 15.64
C PHE A 24 -1.19 -20.03 15.92
N THR A 25 -0.55 -20.58 14.89
CA THR A 25 0.43 -21.67 15.02
C THR A 25 1.87 -21.12 14.97
N PRO A 26 2.50 -20.79 16.12
CA PRO A 26 3.84 -20.18 16.13
C PRO A 26 4.94 -21.09 15.58
N ALA A 27 4.74 -22.42 15.65
CA ALA A 27 5.68 -23.40 15.12
C ALA A 27 5.73 -23.42 13.58
N ASP A 28 4.63 -23.03 12.94
CA ASP A 28 4.50 -22.96 11.48
C ASP A 28 3.56 -21.80 11.10
N PRO A 29 4.09 -20.57 10.99
CA PRO A 29 3.31 -19.40 10.61
C PRO A 29 2.80 -19.47 9.17
N GLU A 30 3.52 -20.12 8.25
CA GLU A 30 3.10 -20.22 6.84
C GLU A 30 1.84 -21.05 6.71
N LEU A 31 1.76 -22.17 7.44
CA LEU A 31 0.54 -22.96 7.53
C LEU A 31 -0.63 -22.12 8.05
N TRP A 32 -0.40 -21.32 9.09
CA TRP A 32 -1.44 -20.43 9.62
C TRP A 32 -1.95 -19.45 8.55
N PHE A 33 -1.05 -18.76 7.85
CA PHE A 33 -1.43 -17.84 6.77
C PHE A 33 -2.20 -18.56 5.66
N SER A 34 -1.81 -19.78 5.29
CA SER A 34 -2.53 -20.59 4.31
C SER A 34 -3.96 -20.91 4.76
N ILE A 35 -4.14 -21.30 6.02
CA ILE A 35 -5.47 -21.59 6.60
C ILE A 35 -6.34 -20.34 6.61
N VAL A 36 -5.78 -19.20 7.01
CA VAL A 36 -6.46 -17.90 7.02
C VAL A 36 -6.94 -17.53 5.60
N ASP A 37 -6.05 -17.61 4.61
CA ASP A 37 -6.37 -17.26 3.22
C ASP A 37 -7.45 -18.18 2.64
N ARG A 38 -7.36 -19.49 2.91
CA ARG A 38 -8.39 -20.45 2.49
C ARG A 38 -9.73 -20.18 3.17
N SER A 39 -9.72 -19.74 4.42
CA SER A 39 -10.93 -19.39 5.16
C SER A 39 -11.61 -18.16 4.57
N PHE A 40 -10.84 -17.12 4.21
CA PHE A 40 -11.37 -15.96 3.51
C PHE A 40 -11.99 -16.33 2.15
N LEU A 41 -11.31 -17.20 1.38
CA LEU A 41 -11.83 -17.70 0.11
C LEU A 41 -13.14 -18.48 0.29
N ALA A 42 -13.20 -19.39 1.27
CA ALA A 42 -14.38 -20.21 1.53
C ALA A 42 -15.60 -19.39 1.96
N THR A 43 -15.38 -18.26 2.64
CA THR A 43 -16.44 -17.34 3.10
C THR A 43 -16.79 -16.25 2.07
N GLY A 44 -16.13 -16.24 0.91
CA GLY A 44 -16.33 -15.23 -0.13
C GLY A 44 -15.77 -13.85 0.22
N ILE A 45 -14.86 -13.76 1.19
CA ILE A 45 -14.21 -12.50 1.58
C ILE A 45 -13.01 -12.26 0.67
N THR A 46 -13.19 -11.45 -0.37
CA THR A 46 -12.14 -11.11 -1.34
C THR A 46 -11.54 -9.72 -1.10
N VAL A 47 -12.31 -8.80 -0.53
CA VAL A 47 -11.89 -7.41 -0.33
C VAL A 47 -10.89 -7.31 0.83
N ASP A 48 -9.68 -6.85 0.55
CA ASP A 48 -8.60 -6.75 1.55
C ASP A 48 -8.94 -5.86 2.75
N ALA A 49 -9.70 -4.79 2.54
CA ALA A 49 -10.19 -3.97 3.66
C ALA A 49 -11.04 -4.77 4.66
N THR A 50 -11.79 -5.77 4.17
CA THR A 50 -12.58 -6.67 5.03
C THR A 50 -11.66 -7.66 5.74
N LYS A 51 -10.70 -8.27 5.03
CA LYS A 51 -9.69 -9.17 5.64
C LYS A 51 -8.92 -8.48 6.76
N PHE A 52 -8.48 -7.24 6.49
CA PHE A 52 -7.82 -6.38 7.47
C PHE A 52 -8.73 -6.07 8.66
N GLY A 53 -10.01 -5.80 8.41
CA GLY A 53 -11.02 -5.64 9.45
C GLY A 53 -11.06 -6.81 10.43
N TYR A 54 -11.03 -8.06 9.94
CA TYR A 54 -10.96 -9.26 10.80
C TYR A 54 -9.67 -9.33 11.62
N ALA A 55 -8.53 -9.01 11.03
CA ALA A 55 -7.25 -9.00 11.74
C ALA A 55 -7.22 -7.95 12.87
N LEU A 56 -7.81 -6.77 12.66
CA LEU A 56 -7.88 -5.71 13.66
C LEU A 56 -8.68 -6.10 14.91
N ILE A 57 -9.66 -7.01 14.79
CA ILE A 57 -10.44 -7.45 15.95
C ILE A 57 -9.56 -8.23 16.95
N MET A 58 -8.43 -8.78 16.51
CA MET A 58 -7.46 -9.42 17.40
C MET A 58 -6.57 -8.41 18.15
N VAL A 59 -6.60 -7.13 17.80
CA VAL A 59 -5.70 -6.11 18.37
C VAL A 59 -6.44 -5.27 19.41
N ASP A 60 -6.09 -5.44 20.69
CA ASP A 60 -6.59 -4.62 21.80
C ASP A 60 -5.61 -3.48 22.07
N LEU A 61 -5.85 -2.34 21.41
CA LEU A 61 -5.02 -1.14 21.52
C LEU A 61 -5.05 -0.50 22.93
N LYS A 62 -6.15 -0.66 23.68
CA LYS A 62 -6.28 -0.06 25.02
C LYS A 62 -5.35 -0.73 26.02
N ASN A 63 -5.21 -2.05 25.91
CA ASN A 63 -4.39 -2.86 26.80
C ASN A 63 -3.05 -3.27 26.17
N ILE A 64 -2.72 -2.75 24.98
CA ILE A 64 -1.49 -3.03 24.22
C ILE A 64 -1.25 -4.55 24.15
N ARG A 65 -2.24 -5.29 23.63
CA ARG A 65 -2.16 -6.75 23.54
C ARG A 65 -2.87 -7.28 22.30
N LEU A 66 -2.44 -8.45 21.85
CA LEU A 66 -3.19 -9.27 20.90
C LEU A 66 -4.07 -10.24 21.68
N VAL A 67 -5.31 -10.42 21.25
CA VAL A 67 -6.29 -11.31 21.86
C VAL A 67 -6.73 -12.33 20.82
N ASP A 68 -6.50 -13.61 21.12
CA ASP A 68 -7.07 -14.70 20.35
C ASP A 68 -8.54 -14.89 20.77
N GLN A 69 -9.46 -14.77 19.81
CA GLN A 69 -10.90 -14.88 20.05
C GLN A 69 -11.37 -16.32 20.30
N LEU A 70 -10.59 -17.32 19.88
CA LEU A 70 -10.95 -18.72 20.07
C LEU A 70 -10.57 -19.21 21.47
N THR A 71 -9.33 -18.92 21.88
CA THR A 71 -8.74 -19.42 23.12
C THR A 71 -8.81 -18.41 24.27
N ASN A 72 -9.13 -17.14 24.00
CA ASN A 72 -8.95 -16.00 24.90
C ASN A 72 -7.51 -15.81 25.40
N LEU A 73 -6.52 -16.44 24.74
CA LEU A 73 -5.11 -16.20 25.03
C LEU A 73 -4.75 -14.78 24.62
N THR A 74 -3.86 -14.17 25.41
CA THR A 74 -3.38 -12.82 25.14
C THR A 74 -1.87 -12.79 25.03
N ALA A 75 -1.36 -12.11 24.01
CA ALA A 75 0.05 -11.82 23.87
C ALA A 75 0.27 -10.32 24.12
N ALA A 76 1.18 -9.98 25.03
CA ALA A 76 1.54 -8.59 25.27
C ALA A 76 2.18 -7.98 24.01
N GLY A 77 1.70 -6.82 23.62
CA GLY A 77 2.29 -6.03 22.55
C GLY A 77 3.31 -5.02 23.08
N CYS A 78 4.03 -4.39 22.16
CA CYS A 78 4.85 -3.22 22.46
C CYS A 78 4.48 -2.08 21.51
N CYS A 79 4.32 -0.87 22.03
CA CYS A 79 4.18 0.32 21.21
C CYS A 79 5.57 0.82 20.84
N ALA A 80 5.94 0.71 19.57
CA ALA A 80 7.14 1.34 19.05
C ALA A 80 6.82 2.80 18.65
N GLN A 81 7.51 3.77 19.25
CA GLN A 81 7.46 5.14 18.74
C GLN A 81 8.29 5.22 17.47
N CYS A 82 7.62 5.56 16.37
CA CYS A 82 8.27 5.77 15.08
C CYS A 82 7.82 7.11 14.52
N SER A 83 8.75 7.85 13.91
CA SER A 83 8.41 9.08 13.19
C SER A 83 7.63 8.80 11.91
N VAL A 84 7.72 7.56 11.39
CA VAL A 84 7.00 7.10 10.20
C VAL A 84 6.52 5.67 10.45
N PRO A 85 5.21 5.38 10.33
CA PRO A 85 4.69 4.02 10.36
C PRO A 85 5.27 3.24 9.18
N SER A 86 6.13 2.26 9.46
CA SER A 86 6.79 1.45 8.45
C SER A 86 6.94 0.03 8.98
N VAL A 87 6.63 -0.96 8.13
CA VAL A 87 6.85 -2.36 8.46
C VAL A 87 8.35 -2.64 8.31
N LYS A 88 9.07 -2.69 9.42
CA LYS A 88 10.46 -3.12 9.45
C LYS A 88 10.51 -4.54 9.99
N THR A 89 10.90 -5.48 9.14
CA THR A 89 10.99 -6.91 9.48
C THR A 89 12.38 -7.32 9.96
N VAL A 90 13.30 -6.37 10.18
CA VAL A 90 14.65 -6.69 10.67
C VAL A 90 14.57 -7.02 12.16
N ASN A 91 14.27 -8.28 12.45
CA ASN A 91 14.26 -8.83 13.80
C ASN A 91 14.99 -10.18 13.78
N GLY A 92 16.16 -10.23 14.42
CA GLY A 92 16.97 -11.43 14.50
C GLY A 92 18.41 -11.13 14.90
N THR A 93 19.15 -12.20 15.21
CA THR A 93 20.55 -12.15 15.67
C THR A 93 21.54 -12.65 14.63
N THR A 94 21.07 -12.94 13.40
CA THR A 94 21.95 -13.42 12.34
C THR A 94 22.79 -12.26 11.78
N PRO A 95 23.98 -12.53 11.20
CA PRO A 95 24.82 -11.49 10.61
C PRO A 95 24.11 -10.67 9.51
N TYR A 96 23.10 -11.24 8.85
CA TYR A 96 22.29 -10.51 7.88
C TYR A 96 21.42 -9.41 8.53
N HIS A 97 20.91 -9.65 9.74
CA HIS A 97 20.14 -8.65 10.47
C HIS A 97 21.01 -7.47 10.89
N GLU A 98 22.26 -7.71 11.26
CA GLU A 98 23.24 -6.65 11.55
C GLU A 98 23.50 -5.80 10.30
N LEU A 99 23.68 -6.43 9.13
CA LEU A 99 23.86 -5.73 7.85
C LEU A 99 22.63 -4.88 7.49
N LEU A 100 21.42 -5.44 7.59
CA LEU A 100 20.19 -4.70 7.32
C LEU A 100 19.96 -3.55 8.31
N THR A 101 20.42 -3.70 9.55
CA THR A 101 20.39 -2.63 10.56
C THR A 101 21.37 -1.52 10.20
N HIS A 102 22.60 -1.88 9.80
CA HIS A 102 23.62 -0.93 9.38
C HIS A 102 23.21 -0.17 8.10
N TYR A 103 22.58 -0.86 7.16
CA TYR A 103 22.08 -0.31 5.89
C TYR A 103 20.56 -0.17 5.85
N SER A 104 19.96 0.36 6.91
CA SER A 104 18.49 0.47 7.04
C SER A 104 17.78 1.27 5.94
N GLU A 105 18.53 2.02 5.11
CA GLU A 105 18.00 2.73 3.95
C GLU A 105 17.52 1.81 2.82
N ILE A 106 18.10 0.61 2.68
CA ILE A 106 17.75 -0.31 1.58
C ILE A 106 16.38 -0.96 1.78
N THR A 107 15.90 -1.05 3.02
CA THR A 107 14.60 -1.65 3.38
C THR A 107 13.53 -0.60 3.70
N ARG A 108 13.82 0.70 3.53
CA ARG A 108 12.82 1.76 3.73
C ARG A 108 11.74 1.68 2.67
N SER A 109 10.48 1.68 3.11
CA SER A 109 9.32 1.85 2.23
C SER A 109 9.39 3.17 1.49
N GLU A 110 8.93 3.18 0.23
CA GLU A 110 8.81 4.40 -0.57
C GLU A 110 8.00 5.49 0.16
N GLY A 111 8.40 6.76 -0.03
CA GLY A 111 7.66 7.92 0.48
C GLY A 111 8.44 8.82 1.44
N ARG A 112 9.65 8.42 1.87
CA ARG A 112 10.56 9.36 2.55
C ARG A 112 11.55 9.94 1.54
N PRO A 113 11.68 11.28 1.44
CA PRO A 113 12.79 11.90 0.73
C PRO A 113 14.09 11.36 1.31
N SER A 114 14.89 10.69 0.47
CA SER A 114 16.24 10.32 0.88
C SER A 114 17.10 11.59 0.89
N GLU A 115 17.84 11.81 1.96
CA GLU A 115 18.86 12.85 1.96
C GLU A 115 19.97 12.41 1.01
N ILE A 116 20.15 13.15 -0.08
CA ILE A 116 21.18 12.85 -1.08
C ILE A 116 22.54 13.03 -0.41
N LYS A 117 23.26 11.92 -0.17
CA LYS A 117 24.57 11.90 0.53
C LYS A 117 25.76 12.44 -0.28
N HIS A 118 25.53 12.88 -1.52
CA HIS A 118 26.57 13.23 -2.48
C HIS A 118 26.18 14.49 -3.25
N ASP A 119 27.16 15.31 -3.67
CA ASP A 119 26.93 16.53 -4.47
C ASP A 119 27.09 16.30 -5.98
N THR A 120 27.12 15.04 -6.42
CA THR A 120 27.24 14.72 -7.85
C THR A 120 26.01 15.22 -8.59
N LYS A 121 26.23 16.07 -9.60
CA LYS A 121 25.17 16.63 -10.45
C LYS A 121 25.28 16.05 -11.85
N HIS A 122 24.16 15.58 -12.39
CA HIS A 122 24.07 15.16 -13.78
C HIS A 122 23.81 16.37 -14.67
N TYR A 123 24.57 16.49 -15.76
CA TYR A 123 24.38 17.50 -16.80
C TYR A 123 23.92 16.81 -18.08
N ILE A 124 22.87 17.36 -18.70
CA ILE A 124 22.40 16.92 -20.02
C ILE A 124 22.95 17.92 -21.03
N GLU A 125 23.84 17.46 -21.91
CA GLU A 125 24.33 18.29 -23.01
C GLU A 125 23.20 18.55 -24.00
N THR A 126 22.84 19.82 -24.16
CA THR A 126 21.78 20.25 -25.09
C THR A 126 22.37 20.66 -26.43
N THR A 127 21.65 20.38 -27.51
CA THR A 127 21.99 20.91 -28.83
C THR A 127 21.83 22.44 -28.87
N PRO A 128 22.68 23.18 -29.61
CA PRO A 128 22.49 24.62 -29.80
C PRO A 128 21.17 24.94 -30.49
N GLY A 129 20.41 25.90 -29.95
CA GLY A 129 19.14 26.36 -30.53
C GLY A 129 18.10 26.81 -29.50
N PRO A 130 16.92 27.26 -29.95
CA PRO A 130 15.83 27.61 -29.06
C PRO A 130 15.25 26.37 -28.35
N PRO A 131 14.71 26.53 -27.13
CA PRO A 131 14.13 25.43 -26.36
C PRO A 131 12.87 24.87 -27.02
N VAL A 132 12.65 23.56 -26.87
CA VAL A 132 11.44 22.89 -27.37
C VAL A 132 10.30 23.09 -26.38
N VAL A 133 9.19 23.66 -26.85
CA VAL A 133 7.98 23.90 -26.06
C VAL A 133 6.75 23.29 -26.71
N CYS A 134 5.96 22.58 -25.92
CA CYS A 134 4.67 22.03 -26.32
C CYS A 134 3.55 22.57 -25.43
N ARG A 135 2.38 22.78 -26.02
CA ARG A 135 1.17 23.17 -25.27
C ARG A 135 0.66 21.98 -24.43
N PRO A 136 0.15 22.21 -23.20
CA PRO A 136 -0.49 21.16 -22.40
C PRO A 136 -1.65 20.52 -23.15
N ARG A 137 -1.78 19.20 -23.03
CA ARG A 137 -2.91 18.44 -23.60
C ARG A 137 -3.97 18.17 -22.52
N ARG A 138 -5.24 18.06 -22.93
CA ARG A 138 -6.32 17.62 -22.04
C ARG A 138 -6.07 16.18 -21.61
N LEU A 139 -6.22 15.89 -20.32
CA LEU A 139 -6.00 14.58 -19.74
C LEU A 139 -7.34 13.99 -19.27
N ALA A 140 -7.65 12.75 -19.66
CA ALA A 140 -8.88 12.08 -19.24
C ALA A 140 -8.90 11.78 -17.72
N LEU A 141 -7.73 11.53 -17.13
CA LEU A 141 -7.54 11.18 -15.72
C LEU A 141 -6.75 12.25 -14.96
N GLU A 142 -7.10 13.52 -15.15
CA GLU A 142 -6.37 14.67 -14.58
C GLU A 142 -6.25 14.61 -13.04
N ARG A 143 -7.31 14.18 -12.35
CA ARG A 143 -7.31 14.05 -10.87
C ARG A 143 -6.26 13.05 -10.38
N SER A 144 -6.15 11.90 -11.04
CA SER A 144 -5.18 10.87 -10.68
C SER A 144 -3.75 11.35 -10.94
N ALA A 145 -3.52 12.00 -12.09
CA ALA A 145 -2.22 12.60 -12.40
C ALA A 145 -1.82 13.66 -11.37
N LYS A 146 -2.74 14.55 -11.00
CA LYS A 146 -2.50 15.59 -9.98
C LYS A 146 -2.10 14.98 -8.63
N LYS A 147 -2.84 13.96 -8.17
CA LYS A 147 -2.53 13.25 -6.92
C LYS A 147 -1.13 12.64 -6.93
N GLU A 148 -0.72 12.05 -8.07
CA GLU A 148 0.62 11.47 -8.19
C GLU A 148 1.71 12.55 -8.18
N PHE A 149 1.51 13.68 -8.86
CA PHE A 149 2.45 14.81 -8.79
C PHE A 149 2.55 15.42 -7.40
N GLU A 150 1.44 15.51 -6.66
CA GLU A 150 1.46 15.93 -5.26
C GLU A 150 2.32 15.00 -4.40
N LYS A 151 2.17 13.69 -4.57
CA LYS A 151 3.02 12.69 -3.92
C LYS A 151 4.50 12.85 -4.30
N MET A 152 4.81 13.11 -5.57
CA MET A 152 6.18 13.35 -6.02
C MET A 152 6.78 14.63 -5.43
N MET A 153 5.98 15.68 -5.24
CA MET A 153 6.42 16.92 -4.59
C MET A 153 6.70 16.70 -3.09
N GLU A 154 5.82 15.97 -2.40
CA GLU A 154 6.01 15.60 -0.99
C GLU A 154 7.26 14.72 -0.80
N ALA A 155 7.52 13.80 -1.74
CA ALA A 155 8.72 12.97 -1.76
C ALA A 155 10.00 13.73 -2.16
N GLY A 156 9.91 14.99 -2.59
CA GLY A 156 11.05 15.80 -3.03
C GLY A 156 11.60 15.43 -4.42
N ILE A 157 10.89 14.60 -5.18
CA ILE A 157 11.28 14.15 -6.53
C ILE A 157 10.93 15.22 -7.58
N ALA A 158 9.77 15.88 -7.43
CA ALA A 158 9.30 16.92 -8.32
C ALA A 158 9.27 18.29 -7.62
N ARG A 159 9.41 19.36 -8.39
CA ARG A 159 9.23 20.74 -7.91
C ARG A 159 8.60 21.62 -8.99
N PRO A 160 7.83 22.67 -8.60
CA PRO A 160 7.42 23.71 -9.53
C PRO A 160 8.64 24.37 -10.19
N SER A 161 8.54 24.68 -11.48
CA SER A 161 9.60 25.38 -12.22
C SER A 161 9.02 26.39 -13.20
N ARG A 162 9.82 27.41 -13.55
CA ARG A 162 9.54 28.37 -14.61
C ARG A 162 10.57 28.16 -15.72
N SER A 163 10.29 27.20 -16.59
CA SER A 163 11.21 26.70 -17.62
C SER A 163 10.71 27.09 -19.00
N SER A 164 11.64 27.43 -19.90
CA SER A 164 11.34 27.66 -21.33
C SER A 164 11.11 26.36 -22.10
N TRP A 165 11.40 25.20 -21.48
CA TRP A 165 11.16 23.86 -22.00
C TRP A 165 9.84 23.30 -21.47
N ALA A 166 9.04 22.68 -22.33
CA ALA A 166 7.83 21.97 -21.92
C ALA A 166 7.50 20.80 -22.85
N SER A 167 7.22 19.63 -22.27
CA SER A 167 6.79 18.43 -23.00
C SER A 167 5.39 18.01 -22.54
N PRO A 168 4.53 17.49 -23.44
CA PRO A 168 3.16 17.17 -23.10
C PRO A 168 3.08 15.85 -22.32
N LEU A 169 2.31 15.83 -21.22
CA LEU A 169 2.05 14.60 -20.46
C LEU A 169 1.14 13.66 -21.26
N HIS A 170 1.43 12.36 -21.20
CA HIS A 170 0.59 11.29 -21.73
C HIS A 170 0.32 10.28 -20.61
N LEU A 171 -0.95 9.92 -20.41
CA LEU A 171 -1.37 8.96 -19.40
C LEU A 171 -1.76 7.66 -20.09
N MET A 172 -1.19 6.55 -19.62
CA MET A 172 -1.56 5.20 -20.05
C MET A 172 -2.07 4.42 -18.86
N GLN A 173 -3.11 3.61 -19.06
CA GLN A 173 -3.51 2.60 -18.09
C GLN A 173 -2.53 1.43 -18.22
N LYS A 174 -1.75 1.17 -17.17
CA LYS A 174 -1.03 -0.10 -17.08
C LYS A 174 -2.06 -1.21 -16.92
N LYS A 175 -1.85 -2.33 -17.62
CA LYS A 175 -2.64 -3.54 -17.40
C LYS A 175 -2.37 -4.01 -15.97
N ASN A 176 -3.42 -4.34 -15.23
CA ASN A 176 -3.24 -5.03 -13.95
C ASN A 176 -2.65 -6.40 -14.28
N GLU A 177 -1.43 -6.65 -13.81
CA GLU A 177 -0.91 -8.02 -13.68
C GLU A 177 -1.71 -8.67 -12.55
N GLU A 178 -2.83 -9.31 -12.92
CA GLU A 178 -3.35 -10.47 -12.19
C GLU A 178 -2.68 -11.74 -12.74
#